data_AF-A0A0C2D9B7-F1
#
_entry.id   AF-A0A0C2D9B7-F1
#
_cell.length_a   1.000
_cell.length_b   1.000
_cell.length_c   1.000
_cell.angle_alpha   90.00
_cell.angle_beta   90.00
_cell.angle_gamma   90.00
#
_symmetry.space_group_name_H-M   'P 1'
#
loop_
_entity.id
_entity.type
_entity.pdbx_description
1 polymer ?
#
loop_
_entity_poly.entity_id
_entity_poly.type
_entity_poly.pdbx_seq_one_letter_code
_entity_poly.pdbx_strand_id
1 'polypeptide(L)'
;MLSTKSDDDLDAESRELACSIDSSLKRDYETRARNVFTKSLMMKAQILTSTELLFISSPVVKNLVSGTIGYLHYKLDEDRLLDLVGIHPGCHYDLENKLRKNVSFIP
;
A
#
# COMPACT_ATOMS: atom_id res chain seq x y z
N MET A 1 -10.67 -3.69 13.00
CA MET A 1 -10.17 -2.61 12.14
C MET A 1 -8.66 -2.75 12.10
N LEU A 2 -8.08 -3.15 10.97
CA LEU A 2 -6.62 -3.22 10.82
C LEU A 2 -6.17 -1.84 10.35
N SER A 3 -5.96 -0.91 11.28
CA SER A 3 -5.29 0.36 10.98
C SER A 3 -3.89 0.04 10.50
N THR A 4 -3.44 0.66 9.42
CA THR A 4 -2.04 0.51 9.01
C THR A 4 -1.18 1.39 9.91
N LYS A 5 0.09 1.01 10.13
CA LYS A 5 1.02 1.87 10.87
C LYS A 5 1.12 3.26 10.24
N SER A 6 1.04 3.35 8.91
CA SER A 6 1.04 4.63 8.20
C SER A 6 -0.20 5.46 8.48
N ASP A 7 -1.38 4.84 8.64
CA ASP A 7 -2.59 5.55 9.05
C ASP A 7 -2.45 6.07 10.49
N ASP A 8 -1.94 5.25 11.42
CA ASP A 8 -1.72 5.67 12.80
C ASP A 8 -0.73 6.85 12.90
N ASP A 9 0.36 6.80 12.12
CA ASP A 9 1.37 7.86 12.08
C ASP A 9 0.78 9.15 11.46
N LEU A 10 0.04 9.04 10.35
CA LEU A 10 -0.58 10.20 9.68
C LEU A 10 -1.69 10.84 10.54
N ASP A 11 -2.49 10.03 11.24
CA ASP A 11 -3.51 10.49 12.18
C ASP A 11 -2.88 11.17 13.41
N ALA A 12 -1.72 10.71 13.87
CA ALA A 12 -0.97 11.40 14.92
C ALA A 12 -0.45 12.76 14.43
N GLU A 13 0.22 12.80 13.28
CA GLU A 13 0.77 14.04 12.72
C GLU A 13 -0.31 15.08 12.39
N SER A 14 -1.43 14.66 11.82
CA SER A 14 -2.57 15.53 11.54
C SER A 14 -3.09 16.22 12.80
N ARG A 15 -3.20 15.47 13.91
CA ARG A 15 -3.62 16.02 15.20
C ARG A 15 -2.59 16.97 15.79
N GLU A 16 -1.30 16.64 15.69
CA GLU A 16 -0.21 17.48 16.22
C GLU A 16 -0.06 18.79 15.44
N LEU A 17 -0.23 18.75 14.12
CA LEU A 17 -0.08 19.91 13.23
C LEU A 17 -1.38 20.70 13.03
N ALA A 18 -2.50 20.23 13.60
CA ALA A 18 -3.84 20.78 13.41
C ALA A 18 -4.19 20.95 11.91
N CYS A 19 -3.80 19.98 11.08
CA CYS A 19 -4.05 19.98 9.64
C CYS A 19 -4.85 18.74 9.21
N SER A 20 -5.53 18.82 8.07
CA SER A 20 -6.19 17.66 7.48
C SER A 20 -5.19 16.71 6.82
N ILE A 21 -5.48 15.41 6.79
CA ILE A 21 -4.66 14.45 6.04
C ILE A 21 -4.97 14.58 4.54
N ASP A 22 -4.17 15.40 3.87
CA ASP A 22 -4.26 15.68 2.44
C ASP A 22 -3.08 15.07 1.66
N SER A 23 -2.98 15.36 0.36
CA SER A 23 -1.88 14.89 -0.48
C SER A 23 -0.53 15.48 -0.09
N SER A 24 -0.50 16.65 0.55
CA SER A 24 0.74 17.29 1.00
C SER A 24 1.31 16.56 2.21
N LEU A 25 0.50 16.30 3.23
CA LEU A 25 0.93 15.61 4.44
C LEU A 25 1.47 14.21 4.12
N LYS A 26 0.83 13.50 3.20
CA LYS A 26 1.29 12.19 2.70
C LYS A 26 2.66 12.28 2.05
N ARG A 27 2.85 13.23 1.15
CA ARG A 27 4.14 13.44 0.46
C ARG A 27 5.25 13.75 1.46
N ASP A 28 4.94 14.52 2.49
CA ASP A 28 5.92 14.86 3.53
C ASP A 28 6.27 13.63 4.39
N TYR A 29 5.27 12.81 4.74
CA TYR A 29 5.48 11.51 5.41
C TYR A 29 6.37 10.58 4.58
N GLU A 30 6.04 10.37 3.30
CA GLU A 30 6.85 9.56 2.39
C GLU A 30 8.29 10.09 2.27
N THR A 31 8.45 11.40 2.16
CA THR A 31 9.77 12.04 2.05
C THR A 31 10.63 11.77 3.28
N ARG A 32 10.05 11.88 4.49
CA ARG A 32 10.76 11.57 5.74
C ARG A 32 11.12 10.10 5.84
N ALA A 33 10.18 9.20 5.54
CA ALA A 33 10.42 7.76 5.56
C ALA A 33 11.54 7.36 4.57
N ARG A 34 11.52 7.94 3.36
CA ARG A 34 12.56 7.77 2.34
C ARG A 34 13.92 8.25 2.81
N ASN A 35 13.99 9.41 3.47
CA ASN A 35 15.27 9.92 3.99
C ASN A 35 15.89 9.00 5.06
N VAL A 36 15.08 8.43 5.95
CA VAL A 36 15.56 7.46 6.96
C VAL A 36 16.08 6.19 6.29
N PHE A 37 15.33 5.68 5.31
CA PHE A 37 15.70 4.47 4.59
C PHE A 37 16.96 4.67 3.73
N THR A 38 17.05 5.77 2.98
CA THR A 38 18.21 6.11 2.14
C THR A 38 19.50 6.21 2.95
N LYS A 39 19.45 6.78 4.16
CA LYS A 39 20.64 6.79 5.06
C LYS A 39 21.10 5.37 5.40
N SER A 40 20.17 4.47 5.69
CA SER A 40 20.47 3.06 5.96
C SER A 40 21.04 2.35 4.73
N LEU A 41 20.48 2.64 3.55
CA LEU A 41 20.90 2.09 2.26
C LEU A 41 22.34 2.51 1.91
N MET A 42 22.67 3.80 2.07
CA MET A 42 24.01 4.35 1.84
C MET A 42 25.08 3.72 2.73
N MET A 43 24.70 3.27 3.93
CA MET A 43 25.62 2.65 4.89
C MET A 43 25.80 1.15 4.66
N LYS A 44 24.78 0.45 4.15
CA LYS A 44 24.74 -1.03 4.13
C LYS A 44 24.68 -1.64 2.74
N ALA A 45 24.21 -0.91 1.73
CA ALA A 45 23.92 -1.43 0.41
C ALA A 45 23.98 -0.33 -0.66
N GLN A 46 25.15 0.32 -0.80
CA GLN A 46 25.35 1.45 -1.73
C GLN A 46 24.97 1.12 -3.18
N ILE A 47 25.16 -0.13 -3.61
CA ILE A 47 24.79 -0.60 -4.95
C ILE A 47 23.29 -0.44 -5.25
N LEU A 48 22.44 -0.43 -4.23
CA LEU A 48 21.00 -0.30 -4.38
C LEU A 48 20.51 1.16 -4.39
N THR A 49 21.41 2.13 -4.24
CA THR A 49 21.01 3.54 -4.05
C THR A 49 20.41 4.20 -5.27
N SER A 50 20.70 3.67 -6.46
CA SER A 50 20.05 4.05 -7.72
C SER A 50 18.76 3.26 -7.99
N THR A 51 18.42 2.27 -7.15
CA THR A 51 17.21 1.46 -7.35
C THR A 51 15.99 2.25 -6.92
N GLU A 52 14.95 2.18 -7.74
CA GLU A 52 13.68 2.79 -7.40
C GLU A 52 13.01 2.08 -6.22
N LEU A 53 12.47 2.86 -5.29
CA LEU A 53 11.80 2.37 -4.09
C LEU A 53 10.32 2.72 -4.14
N LEU A 54 9.48 1.71 -3.92
CA LEU A 54 8.05 1.83 -3.73
C LEU A 54 7.72 1.78 -2.23
N PHE A 55 6.88 2.70 -1.77
CA PHE A 55 6.34 2.69 -0.43
C PHE A 55 4.97 2.03 -0.47
N ILE A 56 4.87 0.86 0.16
CA ILE A 56 3.66 0.04 0.12
C ILE A 56 3.24 -0.39 1.52
N SER A 57 1.94 -0.52 1.69
CA SER A 57 1.26 -1.03 2.86
C SER A 57 0.63 -2.38 2.54
N SER A 58 1.11 -3.44 3.17
CA SER A 58 0.61 -4.81 2.95
C SER A 58 -0.92 -4.94 3.18
N PRO A 59 -1.52 -4.32 4.21
CA PRO A 59 -2.98 -4.30 4.35
C PRO A 59 -3.71 -3.61 3.19
N VAL A 60 -3.16 -2.53 2.64
CA VAL A 60 -3.72 -1.81 1.48
C VAL A 60 -3.70 -2.71 0.25
N VAL A 61 -2.56 -3.33 -0.05
CA VAL A 61 -2.43 -4.30 -1.16
C VAL A 61 -3.44 -5.43 -1.01
N LYS A 62 -3.54 -6.02 0.20
CA LYS A 62 -4.50 -7.11 0.50
C LYS A 62 -5.93 -6.69 0.19
N ASN A 63 -6.33 -5.49 0.61
CA ASN A 63 -7.65 -4.95 0.35
C ASN A 63 -7.91 -4.77 -1.15
N LEU A 64 -6.95 -4.20 -1.87
CA LEU A 64 -7.06 -3.99 -3.30
C LEU A 64 -7.26 -5.31 -4.06
N VAL A 65 -6.41 -6.32 -3.81
CA VAL A 65 -6.53 -7.62 -4.51
C VAL A 65 -7.76 -8.41 -4.08
N SER A 66 -8.21 -8.26 -2.83
CA SER A 66 -9.41 -8.94 -2.31
C SER A 66 -10.71 -8.26 -2.73
N GLY A 67 -10.66 -7.05 -3.31
CA GLY A 67 -11.85 -6.25 -3.60
C GLY A 67 -12.57 -5.77 -2.34
N THR A 68 -11.88 -5.71 -1.19
CA THR A 68 -12.47 -5.32 0.09
C THR A 68 -12.09 -3.88 0.44
N ILE A 69 -13.06 -3.07 0.89
CA ILE A 69 -12.86 -1.67 1.26
C ILE A 69 -12.54 -1.56 2.77
N GLY A 70 -11.58 -2.34 3.25
CA GLY A 70 -11.21 -2.33 4.67
C GLY A 70 -10.30 -1.16 4.99
N TYR A 71 -10.82 -0.03 5.49
CA TYR A 71 -10.03 1.08 6.06
C TYR A 71 -8.84 1.54 5.18
N LEU A 72 -9.06 1.60 3.87
CA LEU A 72 -8.13 2.24 2.93
C LEU A 72 -8.21 3.75 3.14
N HIS A 73 -7.58 4.28 4.19
CA HIS A 73 -7.54 5.72 4.36
C HIS A 73 -6.65 6.32 3.28
N TYR A 74 -5.46 5.74 3.06
CA TYR A 74 -4.49 6.28 2.12
C TYR A 74 -3.75 5.19 1.33
N LYS A 75 -3.61 5.45 0.02
CA LYS A 75 -2.70 4.72 -0.85
C LYS A 75 -1.43 5.53 -1.03
N LEU A 76 -0.32 4.83 -1.15
CA LEU A 76 1.00 5.32 -1.54
C LEU A 76 1.27 4.76 -2.96
N ASP A 77 2.16 3.78 -3.10
CA ASP A 77 2.52 3.15 -4.38
C ASP A 77 1.79 1.82 -4.68
N GLU A 78 0.74 1.45 -3.94
CA GLU A 78 0.14 0.12 -4.10
C GLU A 78 -0.49 -0.11 -5.48
N ASP A 79 -1.18 0.87 -6.06
CA ASP A 79 -1.73 0.73 -7.42
C ASP A 79 -0.62 0.50 -8.44
N ARG A 80 0.50 1.23 -8.29
CA ARG A 80 1.69 1.07 -9.12
C ARG A 80 2.34 -0.31 -8.96
N LEU A 81 2.36 -0.86 -7.74
CA LEU A 81 2.82 -2.23 -7.51
C LEU A 81 1.96 -3.23 -8.30
N LEU A 82 0.63 -3.08 -8.26
CA LEU A 82 -0.28 -3.98 -8.97
C LEU A 82 -0.02 -3.94 -10.49
N ASP A 83 0.17 -2.74 -11.05
CA ASP A 83 0.51 -2.55 -12.46
C ASP A 83 1.84 -3.23 -12.83
N LEU A 84 2.88 -3.07 -11.99
CA LEU A 84 4.20 -3.66 -12.21
C LEU A 84 4.18 -5.19 -12.25
N VAL A 85 3.34 -5.83 -11.43
CA VAL A 85 3.22 -7.29 -11.38
C VAL A 85 2.10 -7.83 -12.26
N GLY A 86 1.42 -6.98 -13.02
CA GLY A 86 0.40 -7.37 -13.98
C GLY A 86 -0.88 -7.94 -13.34
N ILE A 87 -1.24 -7.46 -12.14
CA ILE A 87 -2.48 -7.86 -11.47
C ILE A 87 -3.43 -6.68 -11.37
N HIS A 88 -4.72 -6.95 -11.40
CA HIS A 88 -5.75 -5.91 -11.26
C HIS A 88 -6.39 -5.95 -9.86
N PRO A 89 -6.92 -4.82 -9.36
CA PRO A 89 -7.75 -4.82 -8.15
C PRO A 89 -8.92 -5.79 -8.26
N GLY A 90 -9.28 -6.44 -7.16
CA GLY A 90 -10.37 -7.41 -7.07
C GLY A 90 -10.06 -8.80 -7.65
N CYS A 91 -8.83 -9.06 -8.10
CA CYS A 91 -8.48 -10.31 -8.76
C CYS A 91 -8.74 -11.57 -7.91
N HIS A 92 -8.62 -11.50 -6.58
CA HIS A 92 -8.95 -12.63 -5.71
C HIS A 92 -10.46 -12.90 -5.67
N TYR A 93 -11.27 -11.84 -5.59
CA TYR A 93 -12.73 -11.96 -5.63
C TYR A 93 -13.20 -12.54 -6.96
N ASP A 94 -12.62 -12.09 -8.07
CA ASP A 94 -12.91 -12.63 -9.40
C ASP A 94 -12.54 -14.10 -9.53
N LEU A 95 -11.38 -14.50 -8.98
CA LEU A 95 -10.95 -15.89 -8.95
C LEU A 95 -11.91 -16.75 -8.12
N GLU A 96 -12.30 -16.30 -6.93
CA GLU A 96 -13.23 -17.03 -6.06
C GLU A 96 -14.58 -17.26 -6.76
N ASN A 97 -15.11 -16.25 -7.44
CA ASN A 97 -16.35 -16.37 -8.19
C ASN A 97 -16.25 -17.32 -9.39
N LYS A 98 -15.11 -17.35 -10.10
CA LYS A 98 -14.87 -18.32 -11.18
C LYS A 98 -14.84 -19.75 -10.64
N LEU A 99 -14.17 -19.98 -9.51
CA LEU A 99 -14.10 -21.31 -8.89
C LEU A 99 -15.47 -21.81 -8.43
N ARG A 100 -16.28 -20.96 -7.79
CA ARG A 100 -17.65 -21.32 -7.36
C ARG A 100 -18.54 -21.75 -8.54
N LYS A 101 -18.46 -21.05 -9.67
CA LYS A 101 -19.23 -21.39 -10.89
C LYS A 101 -18.77 -22.72 -11.53
N ASN A 102 -17.49 -23.05 -11.42
CA ASN A 102 -16.97 -24.31 -11.96
C ASN A 102 -17.34 -25.51 -11.07
N VAL A 103 -17.47 -25.32 -9.76
CA VAL A 103 -17.91 -26.38 -8.83
C VAL A 103 -19.40 -26.72 -8.99
N SER A 104 -20.24 -25.78 -9.47
CA SER A 104 -21.65 -26.05 -9.79
C SER A 104 -21.88 -26.88 -11.07
N PHE A 105 -20.83 -27.16 -11.84
CA PHE A 105 -20.85 -28.10 -12.97
C PHE A 105 -20.21 -29.43 -12.56
N ILE A 106 -20.86 -30.17 -11.68
CA ILE A 106 -20.61 -31.61 -11.52
C ILE A 106 -21.93 -32.31 -11.88
N PRO A 107 -22.00 -33.03 -13.01
CA PRO A 107 -23.20 -33.76 -13.43
C PRO A 107 -23.55 -34.91 -12.50
#